data_AF-A0A819MDG8-F1
#
_entry.id   AF-A0A819MDG8-F1
#
_cell.length_a   1.000
_cell.length_b   1.000
_cell.length_c   1.000
_cell.angle_alpha   90.00
_cell.angle_beta   90.00
_cell.angle_gamma   90.00
#
_symmetry.space_group_name_H-M   'P 1'
#
loop_
_entity.id
_entity.type
_entity.pdbx_description
1 polymer ?
#
loop_
_entity_poly.entity_id
_entity_poly.type
_entity_poly.pdbx_seq_one_letter_code
_entity_poly.pdbx_strand_id
1 'polypeptide(L)'
;MNRSQRKLLILLFVFLCVTTIIFNHDQCQLCSNITTIYKHIWIEQALKQIPTCIPDDRPRQRALLYTLQEWTHFAQKYNIRYWIAYKTLVGYVQRHALLPHDSDIDLLIMAQDTAQLFQFSHLNFSSIYEFRIHPEWYIVEETKRSYFHSEGIHFIAPNARFINRKDSIHLNIWPMYDYHPDQTRMKNNSEAMLTQYDKNSKWKSTPKEWTFPLEKCLFSGIKVWCPAHPEKLVANIYGPISVNISSTECINGSWTNFVEHKTTKKTTIMNNQNMSTTQMTKAQTTAIRLNDDDDLIEKALEHIPICTPKDRPRQRNLLTMLQAWSHLAEQHRIPYWISYGTLVG
;
A
#
# COMPACT_ATOMS: atom_id res chain seq x y z
N MET A 1 -40.59 -46.71 1.53
CA MET A 1 -39.93 -46.23 0.30
C MET A 1 -39.44 -47.43 -0.50
N ASN A 2 -39.93 -47.64 -1.72
CA ASN A 2 -39.60 -48.83 -2.51
C ASN A 2 -38.17 -48.73 -3.10
N ARG A 3 -37.64 -49.85 -3.62
CA ARG A 3 -36.26 -49.92 -4.17
C ARG A 3 -36.02 -48.92 -5.30
N SER A 4 -37.05 -48.58 -6.07
CA SER A 4 -36.99 -47.58 -7.14
C SER A 4 -36.80 -46.16 -6.57
N GLN A 5 -37.58 -45.78 -5.55
CA GLN A 5 -37.48 -44.50 -4.87
C GLN A 5 -36.10 -44.28 -4.20
N ARG A 6 -35.47 -45.34 -3.66
CA ARG A 6 -34.09 -45.23 -3.10
C ARG A 6 -33.04 -44.92 -4.17
N LYS A 7 -33.13 -45.54 -5.34
CA LYS A 7 -32.21 -45.26 -6.46
C LYS A 7 -32.37 -43.83 -6.98
N LEU A 8 -33.62 -43.36 -7.08
CA LEU A 8 -33.90 -41.98 -7.49
C LEU A 8 -33.32 -40.96 -6.50
N LEU A 9 -33.48 -41.17 -5.20
CA LEU A 9 -32.97 -40.26 -4.17
C LEU A 9 -31.43 -40.17 -4.20
N ILE A 10 -30.74 -41.30 -4.40
CA ILE A 10 -29.28 -41.35 -4.52
C ILE A 10 -28.81 -40.59 -5.76
N LEU A 11 -29.47 -40.79 -6.91
CA LEU A 11 -29.13 -40.07 -8.14
C LEU A 11 -29.36 -38.56 -8.00
N LEU A 12 -30.44 -38.15 -7.33
CA LEU A 12 -30.74 -36.74 -7.09
C LEU A 12 -29.72 -36.09 -6.14
N PHE A 13 -29.28 -36.82 -5.11
CA PHE A 13 -28.23 -36.37 -4.21
C PHE A 13 -26.88 -36.23 -4.92
N VAL A 14 -26.48 -37.22 -5.72
CA VAL A 14 -25.24 -37.14 -6.52
C VAL A 14 -25.31 -35.98 -7.52
N PHE A 15 -26.44 -35.80 -8.20
CA PHE A 15 -26.63 -34.68 -9.11
C PHE A 15 -26.51 -33.33 -8.38
N LEU A 16 -27.15 -33.18 -7.22
CA LEU A 16 -27.04 -31.97 -6.38
C LEU A 16 -25.60 -31.73 -5.90
N CYS A 17 -24.88 -32.77 -5.49
CA CYS A 17 -23.47 -32.63 -5.10
C CYS A 17 -22.61 -32.19 -6.29
N VAL A 18 -22.78 -32.81 -7.46
CA VAL A 18 -22.03 -32.48 -8.68
C VAL A 18 -22.35 -31.07 -9.15
N THR A 19 -23.62 -30.66 -9.19
CA THR A 19 -23.99 -29.29 -9.58
C THR A 19 -23.51 -28.27 -8.56
N THR A 20 -23.51 -28.58 -7.26
CA THR A 20 -22.94 -27.70 -6.23
C THR A 20 -21.42 -27.57 -6.38
N ILE A 21 -20.71 -28.66 -6.70
CA ILE A 21 -19.27 -28.64 -6.97
C ILE A 21 -18.96 -27.83 -8.23
N ILE A 22 -19.70 -28.06 -9.32
CA ILE A 22 -19.52 -27.32 -10.59
C ILE A 22 -19.86 -25.84 -10.39
N PHE A 23 -20.97 -25.53 -9.73
CA PHE A 23 -21.38 -24.15 -9.48
C PHE A 23 -20.38 -23.41 -8.56
N ASN A 24 -19.86 -24.07 -7.52
CA ASN A 24 -18.81 -23.49 -6.68
C ASN A 24 -17.48 -23.35 -7.41
N HIS A 25 -17.15 -24.25 -8.34
CA HIS A 25 -15.95 -24.15 -9.16
C HIS A 25 -16.02 -22.98 -10.15
N ASP A 26 -17.15 -22.80 -10.84
CA ASP A 26 -17.32 -21.74 -11.85
C ASP A 26 -17.48 -20.35 -11.21
N GLN A 27 -18.16 -20.26 -10.05
CA GLN A 27 -18.19 -19.02 -9.25
C GLN A 27 -16.77 -18.61 -8.80
N CYS A 28 -15.87 -19.57 -8.56
CA CYS A 28 -14.52 -19.28 -8.09
C CYS A 28 -13.60 -18.68 -9.19
N GLN A 29 -13.82 -19.01 -10.47
CA GLN A 29 -13.05 -18.43 -11.58
C GLN A 29 -13.57 -17.05 -12.02
N LEU A 30 -14.89 -16.81 -11.97
CA LEU A 30 -15.42 -15.49 -12.32
C LEU A 30 -15.06 -14.43 -11.26
N CYS A 31 -15.09 -14.80 -9.97
CA CYS A 31 -14.71 -13.90 -8.89
C CYS A 31 -13.22 -13.51 -8.91
N SER A 32 -12.32 -14.40 -9.31
CA SER A 32 -10.88 -14.09 -9.37
C SER A 32 -10.57 -13.04 -10.45
N ASN A 33 -11.24 -13.12 -11.60
CA ASN A 33 -11.07 -12.18 -12.71
C ASN A 33 -11.65 -10.79 -12.38
N ILE A 34 -12.84 -10.72 -11.77
CA ILE A 34 -13.47 -9.45 -11.39
C ILE A 34 -12.61 -8.72 -10.34
N THR A 35 -12.12 -9.45 -9.33
CA THR A 35 -11.24 -8.87 -8.30
C THR A 35 -9.96 -8.29 -8.92
N THR A 36 -9.41 -8.95 -9.95
CA THR A 36 -8.22 -8.49 -10.67
C THR A 36 -8.51 -7.20 -11.45
N ILE A 37 -9.65 -7.12 -12.14
CA ILE A 37 -10.06 -5.92 -12.88
C ILE A 37 -10.18 -4.71 -11.93
N TYR A 38 -10.90 -4.85 -10.82
CA TYR A 38 -11.08 -3.75 -9.85
C TYR A 38 -9.75 -3.30 -9.22
N LYS A 39 -8.80 -4.21 -9.00
CA LYS A 39 -7.46 -3.90 -8.48
C LYS A 39 -6.68 -2.94 -9.39
N HIS A 40 -6.85 -3.07 -10.71
CA HIS A 40 -6.17 -2.20 -11.68
C HIS A 40 -6.79 -0.80 -11.75
N ILE A 41 -8.11 -0.68 -11.57
CA ILE A 41 -8.82 0.61 -11.70
C ILE A 41 -8.28 1.66 -10.72
N TRP A 42 -8.10 1.30 -9.44
CA TRP A 42 -7.63 2.23 -8.41
C TRP A 42 -6.20 2.72 -8.67
N ILE A 43 -5.32 1.84 -9.17
CA ILE A 43 -3.94 2.20 -9.50
C ILE A 43 -3.92 3.16 -10.69
N GLU A 44 -4.68 2.89 -11.76
CA GLU A 44 -4.72 3.80 -12.91
C GLU A 44 -5.34 5.16 -12.56
N GLN A 45 -6.33 5.20 -11.65
CA GLN A 45 -6.85 6.46 -11.10
C GLN A 45 -5.79 7.21 -10.29
N ALA A 46 -5.06 6.53 -9.40
CA ALA A 46 -3.99 7.13 -8.62
C ALA A 46 -2.85 7.66 -9.50
N LEU A 47 -2.49 6.92 -10.56
CA LEU A 47 -1.47 7.35 -11.52
C LEU A 47 -1.81 8.71 -12.14
N LYS A 48 -3.08 8.97 -12.49
CA LYS A 48 -3.49 10.29 -13.02
C LYS A 48 -3.16 11.46 -12.08
N GLN A 49 -3.11 11.20 -10.77
CA GLN A 49 -2.80 12.20 -9.75
C GLN A 49 -1.30 12.33 -9.44
N ILE A 50 -0.48 11.38 -9.89
CA ILE A 50 0.98 11.42 -9.71
C ILE A 50 1.60 12.15 -10.92
N PRO A 51 2.27 13.30 -10.70
CA PRO A 51 2.98 14.02 -11.75
C PRO A 51 4.02 13.17 -12.49
N THR A 52 4.31 13.57 -13.73
CA THR A 52 5.39 13.03 -14.56
C THR A 52 6.27 14.18 -15.02
N CYS A 53 7.56 13.93 -15.17
CA CYS A 53 8.58 14.86 -15.65
C CYS A 53 9.30 14.32 -16.88
N ILE A 54 9.60 13.01 -16.89
CA ILE A 54 10.22 12.29 -18.01
C ILE A 54 9.30 11.21 -18.57
N PRO A 55 9.47 10.77 -19.84
CA PRO A 55 8.63 9.74 -20.46
C PRO A 55 8.55 8.44 -19.65
N ASP A 56 9.65 8.05 -18.99
CA ASP A 56 9.75 6.79 -18.24
C ASP A 56 9.08 6.83 -16.86
N ASP A 57 8.61 7.99 -16.40
CA ASP A 57 7.96 8.10 -15.10
C ASP A 57 6.69 7.25 -15.03
N ARG A 58 5.85 7.29 -16.07
CA ARG A 58 4.56 6.60 -16.02
C ARG A 58 4.70 5.07 -15.99
N PRO A 59 5.50 4.43 -16.86
CA PRO A 59 5.77 2.99 -16.75
C PRO A 59 6.36 2.60 -15.39
N ARG A 60 7.36 3.35 -14.90
CA ARG A 60 8.00 3.08 -13.61
C ARG A 60 7.03 3.19 -12.44
N GLN A 61 6.28 4.28 -12.34
CA GLN A 61 5.28 4.48 -11.29
C GLN A 61 4.24 3.37 -11.28
N ARG A 62 3.76 2.95 -12.46
CA ARG A 62 2.82 1.83 -12.60
C ARG A 62 3.42 0.52 -12.07
N ALA A 63 4.64 0.20 -12.49
CA ALA A 63 5.33 -1.01 -12.05
C ALA A 63 5.57 -1.02 -10.53
N LEU A 64 5.93 0.13 -9.93
CA LEU A 64 6.05 0.27 -8.48
C LEU A 64 4.73 0.00 -7.75
N LEU A 65 3.64 0.60 -8.20
CA LEU A 65 2.33 0.41 -7.57
C LEU A 65 1.80 -1.02 -7.71
N TYR A 66 1.98 -1.67 -8.87
CA TYR A 66 1.62 -3.09 -9.00
C TYR A 66 2.50 -3.99 -8.13
N THR A 67 3.79 -3.71 -8.04
CA THR A 67 4.70 -4.47 -7.16
C THR A 67 4.30 -4.32 -5.69
N LEU A 68 3.93 -3.11 -5.25
CA LEU A 68 3.41 -2.88 -3.90
C LEU A 68 2.09 -3.60 -3.66
N GLN A 69 1.16 -3.55 -4.59
CA GLN A 69 -0.12 -4.25 -4.47
C GLN A 69 0.09 -5.76 -4.31
N GLU A 70 0.97 -6.36 -5.10
CA GLU A 70 1.29 -7.78 -5.00
C GLU A 70 2.01 -8.14 -3.70
N TRP A 71 2.91 -7.27 -3.23
CA TRP A 71 3.43 -7.39 -1.87
C TRP A 71 2.33 -7.35 -0.81
N THR A 72 1.34 -6.45 -0.92
CA THR A 72 0.27 -6.37 0.08
C THR A 72 -0.55 -7.66 0.15
N HIS A 73 -0.82 -8.29 -0.99
CA HIS A 73 -1.48 -9.60 -1.05
C HIS A 73 -0.62 -10.70 -0.43
N PHE A 74 0.67 -10.72 -0.76
CA PHE A 74 1.62 -11.67 -0.21
C PHE A 74 1.71 -11.53 1.33
N ALA A 75 1.90 -10.31 1.82
CA ALA A 75 1.98 -10.03 3.24
C ALA A 75 0.68 -10.37 3.98
N GLN A 76 -0.48 -10.10 3.40
CA GLN A 76 -1.76 -10.49 3.98
C GLN A 76 -1.92 -12.02 4.04
N LYS A 77 -1.57 -12.73 2.96
CA LYS A 77 -1.67 -14.20 2.89
C LYS A 77 -0.83 -14.89 3.96
N TYR A 78 0.36 -14.36 4.24
CA TYR A 78 1.30 -14.94 5.19
C TYR A 78 1.35 -14.23 6.55
N ASN A 79 0.40 -13.32 6.79
CA ASN A 79 0.30 -12.54 8.03
C ASN A 79 1.60 -11.79 8.41
N ILE A 80 2.29 -11.27 7.41
CA ILE A 80 3.53 -10.48 7.59
C ILE A 80 3.12 -9.06 7.99
N ARG A 81 3.57 -8.64 9.17
CA ARG A 81 3.40 -7.26 9.62
C ARG A 81 4.51 -6.40 9.05
N TYR A 82 4.14 -5.34 8.35
CA TYR A 82 5.06 -4.37 7.77
C TYR A 82 4.43 -2.98 7.86
N TRP A 83 5.17 -1.93 7.52
CA TRP A 83 4.63 -0.60 7.26
C TRP A 83 5.48 0.14 6.22
N ILE A 84 4.90 1.14 5.56
CA ILE A 84 5.65 1.99 4.61
C ILE A 84 6.67 2.86 5.33
N ALA A 85 7.82 3.08 4.69
CA ALA A 85 9.00 3.68 5.32
C ALA A 85 9.71 4.67 4.39
N TYR A 86 10.75 5.33 4.91
CA TYR A 86 11.66 6.20 4.15
C TYR A 86 10.94 7.16 3.18
N LYS A 87 11.36 7.23 1.91
CA LYS A 87 10.77 8.14 0.91
C LYS A 87 9.33 7.75 0.55
N THR A 88 8.99 6.46 0.62
CA THR A 88 7.59 6.02 0.49
C THR A 88 6.71 6.65 1.56
N LEU A 89 7.18 6.69 2.82
CA LEU A 89 6.47 7.36 3.92
C LEU A 89 6.41 8.88 3.72
N VAL A 90 7.46 9.50 3.18
CA VAL A 90 7.44 10.93 2.79
C VAL A 90 6.35 11.19 1.74
N GLY A 91 6.24 10.34 0.72
CA GLY A 91 5.16 10.42 -0.28
C GLY A 91 3.78 10.30 0.36
N TYR A 92 3.60 9.37 1.30
CA TYR A 92 2.35 9.25 2.03
C TYR A 92 2.01 10.52 2.82
N VAL A 93 2.97 11.06 3.58
CA VAL A 93 2.75 12.27 4.40
C VAL A 93 2.45 13.50 3.55
N GLN A 94 3.14 13.68 2.43
CA GLN A 94 2.98 14.88 1.59
C GLN A 94 1.72 14.87 0.74
N ARG A 95 1.28 13.69 0.28
CA ARG A 95 0.26 13.59 -0.80
C ARG A 95 -0.53 12.28 -0.81
N HIS A 96 -0.39 11.44 0.21
CA HIS A 96 -1.00 10.11 0.29
C HIS A 96 -0.72 9.22 -0.95
N ALA A 97 0.42 9.44 -1.61
CA ALA A 97 0.76 8.78 -2.86
C ALA A 97 2.28 8.66 -3.06
N LEU A 98 2.69 7.89 -4.06
CA LEU A 98 4.09 7.74 -4.47
C LEU A 98 4.70 9.11 -4.82
N LEU A 99 5.94 9.36 -4.39
CA LEU A 99 6.65 10.53 -4.88
C LEU A 99 6.93 10.35 -6.38
N PRO A 100 6.69 11.36 -7.23
CA PRO A 100 6.78 11.23 -8.68
C PRO A 100 8.09 10.65 -9.20
N HIS A 101 9.19 10.88 -8.50
CA HIS A 101 10.57 10.57 -8.88
C HIS A 101 11.16 9.34 -8.15
N ASP A 102 10.41 8.67 -7.27
CA ASP A 102 10.93 7.53 -6.50
C ASP A 102 11.21 6.32 -7.40
N SER A 103 12.39 5.71 -7.30
CA SER A 103 12.76 4.55 -8.11
C SER A 103 12.33 3.20 -7.53
N ASP A 104 12.00 3.19 -6.25
CA ASP A 104 11.71 2.02 -5.42
C ASP A 104 10.64 2.37 -4.37
N ILE A 105 10.27 1.36 -3.59
CA ILE A 105 9.38 1.51 -2.43
C ILE A 105 10.07 0.87 -1.24
N ASP A 106 10.02 1.55 -0.10
CA ASP A 106 10.64 1.08 1.13
C ASP A 106 9.59 0.68 2.15
N LEU A 107 9.79 -0.50 2.72
CA LEU A 107 8.96 -1.05 3.78
C LEU A 107 9.85 -1.40 4.97
N LEU A 108 9.30 -1.31 6.17
CA LEU A 108 9.92 -1.82 7.37
C LEU A 108 9.16 -3.05 7.88
N ILE A 109 9.90 -4.00 8.43
CA ILE A 109 9.40 -5.09 9.25
C ILE A 109 10.17 -5.10 10.57
N MET A 110 9.63 -5.76 11.60
CA MET A 110 10.45 -6.01 12.78
C MET A 110 11.58 -6.99 12.44
N ALA A 111 12.79 -6.74 12.92
CA ALA A 111 13.97 -7.52 12.56
C ALA A 111 13.81 -9.02 12.87
N GLN A 112 13.16 -9.35 14.00
CA GLN A 112 12.87 -10.74 14.39
C GLN A 112 11.95 -11.48 13.39
N ASP A 113 11.15 -10.76 12.61
CA ASP A 113 10.24 -11.36 11.62
C ASP A 113 10.97 -11.70 10.30
N THR A 114 12.24 -11.30 10.14
CA THR A 114 13.03 -11.60 8.92
C THR A 114 13.23 -13.11 8.72
N ALA A 115 13.33 -13.89 9.80
CA ALA A 115 13.45 -15.35 9.70
C ALA A 115 12.25 -15.99 8.99
N GLN A 116 11.05 -15.41 9.17
CA GLN A 116 9.84 -15.84 8.47
C GLN A 116 9.95 -15.55 6.96
N LEU A 117 10.48 -14.38 6.60
CA LEU A 117 10.71 -14.01 5.21
C LEU A 117 11.70 -14.98 4.51
N PHE A 118 12.74 -15.40 5.22
CA PHE A 118 13.70 -16.41 4.72
C PHE A 118 13.04 -17.75 4.39
N GLN A 119 12.09 -18.21 5.22
CA GLN A 119 11.33 -19.42 4.89
C GLN A 119 10.51 -19.23 3.61
N PHE A 120 9.92 -18.05 3.42
CA PHE A 120 9.07 -17.77 2.26
C PHE A 120 9.84 -17.51 0.96
N SER A 121 11.11 -17.10 1.00
CA SER A 121 11.91 -16.93 -0.22
C SER A 121 12.15 -18.24 -0.98
N HIS A 122 11.98 -19.39 -0.33
CA HIS A 122 12.06 -20.70 -0.98
C HIS A 122 10.74 -21.14 -1.62
N LEU A 123 9.66 -20.38 -1.46
CA LEU A 123 8.38 -20.69 -2.09
C LEU A 123 8.36 -20.22 -3.54
N ASN A 124 7.93 -21.10 -4.44
CA ASN A 124 7.58 -20.69 -5.80
C ASN A 124 6.14 -20.15 -5.83
N PHE A 125 5.96 -18.89 -5.41
CA PHE A 125 4.64 -18.26 -5.33
C PHE A 125 4.24 -17.51 -6.60
N SER A 126 5.19 -17.22 -7.50
CA SER A 126 4.94 -16.45 -8.72
C SER A 126 6.03 -16.67 -9.77
N SER A 127 5.64 -16.64 -11.05
CA SER A 127 6.57 -16.54 -12.18
C SER A 127 7.01 -15.12 -12.49
N ILE A 128 6.29 -14.11 -11.98
CA ILE A 128 6.55 -12.68 -12.24
C ILE A 128 7.31 -12.05 -11.10
N TYR A 129 7.00 -12.46 -9.86
CA TYR A 129 7.62 -11.91 -8.67
C TYR A 129 8.67 -12.86 -8.11
N GLU A 130 9.75 -12.27 -7.60
CA GLU A 130 10.84 -12.95 -6.94
C GLU A 130 11.03 -12.35 -5.55
N PHE A 131 11.36 -13.20 -4.59
CA PHE A 131 11.65 -12.75 -3.24
C PHE A 131 13.08 -13.14 -2.86
N ARG A 132 13.93 -12.12 -2.66
CA ARG A 132 15.35 -12.30 -2.32
C ARG A 132 15.63 -11.82 -0.90
N ILE A 133 16.29 -12.66 -0.11
CA ILE A 133 16.73 -12.33 1.25
C ILE A 133 18.26 -12.24 1.24
N HIS A 134 18.79 -11.24 1.93
CA HIS A 134 20.22 -11.11 2.12
C HIS A 134 20.74 -12.30 2.98
N PRO A 135 21.73 -13.09 2.56
CA PRO A 135 22.20 -14.26 3.32
C PRO A 135 22.66 -13.91 4.74
N GLU A 136 23.20 -12.70 4.92
CA GLU A 136 23.67 -12.16 6.20
C GLU A 136 22.65 -11.21 6.88
N TRP A 137 21.34 -11.40 6.65
CA TRP A 137 20.29 -10.55 7.21
C TRP A 137 20.32 -10.44 8.75
N TYR A 138 20.92 -11.43 9.43
CA TYR A 138 21.08 -11.48 10.88
C TYR A 138 22.23 -10.59 11.40
N ILE A 139 23.13 -10.12 10.54
CA ILE A 139 24.18 -9.16 10.91
C ILE A 139 23.55 -7.76 10.97
N VAL A 140 23.53 -7.15 12.15
CA VAL A 140 22.86 -5.86 12.39
C VAL A 140 23.61 -4.67 11.76
N GLU A 141 24.93 -4.74 11.74
CA GLU A 141 25.79 -3.72 11.14
C GLU A 141 25.90 -3.89 9.63
N GLU A 142 25.31 -2.98 8.85
CA GLU A 142 25.28 -3.11 7.38
C GLU A 142 26.68 -3.09 6.77
N THR A 143 27.62 -2.35 7.38
CA THR A 143 29.02 -2.26 6.93
C THR A 143 29.81 -3.55 7.14
N LYS A 144 29.27 -4.51 7.91
CA LYS A 144 29.86 -5.83 8.12
C LYS A 144 29.29 -6.90 7.17
N ARG A 145 28.34 -6.53 6.31
CA ARG A 145 27.75 -7.44 5.33
C ARG A 145 28.50 -7.38 4.00
N SER A 146 28.44 -8.46 3.25
CA SER A 146 29.05 -8.63 1.94
C SER A 146 28.01 -8.68 0.82
N TYR A 147 28.40 -8.31 -0.40
CA TYR A 147 27.59 -8.61 -1.59
C TYR A 147 27.66 -10.10 -1.96
N PHE A 148 26.54 -10.67 -2.39
CA PHE A 148 26.46 -12.05 -2.90
C PHE A 148 25.99 -12.03 -4.36
N HIS A 149 26.81 -11.46 -5.24
CA HIS A 149 26.46 -11.27 -6.66
C HIS A 149 26.18 -12.59 -7.40
N SER A 150 26.86 -13.68 -7.04
CA SER A 150 26.61 -15.01 -7.58
C SER A 150 25.21 -15.55 -7.27
N GLU A 151 24.58 -15.02 -6.21
CA GLU A 151 23.22 -15.35 -5.78
C GLU A 151 22.21 -14.27 -6.20
N GLY A 152 22.63 -13.30 -7.02
CA GLY A 152 21.80 -12.18 -7.44
C GLY A 152 21.51 -11.16 -6.33
N ILE A 153 22.28 -11.17 -5.24
CA ILE A 153 22.15 -10.19 -4.17
C ILE A 153 23.07 -9.01 -4.47
N HIS A 154 22.48 -7.96 -5.04
CA HIS A 154 23.15 -6.70 -5.38
C HIS A 154 22.80 -5.58 -4.40
N PHE A 155 22.53 -5.93 -3.14
CA PHE A 155 22.17 -5.01 -2.07
C PHE A 155 22.81 -5.47 -0.76
N ILE A 156 23.04 -4.54 0.16
CA ILE A 156 23.66 -4.79 1.48
C ILE A 156 22.71 -4.39 2.61
N ALA A 157 22.18 -3.18 2.50
CA ALA A 157 21.48 -2.52 3.59
C ALA A 157 20.08 -3.11 3.88
N PRO A 158 19.16 -3.27 2.91
CA PRO A 158 17.89 -3.92 3.20
C PRO A 158 18.09 -5.43 3.46
N ASN A 159 17.25 -5.99 4.33
CA ASN A 159 17.29 -7.43 4.63
C ASN A 159 16.72 -8.26 3.47
N ALA A 160 15.82 -7.67 2.67
CA ALA A 160 15.17 -8.37 1.58
C ALA A 160 14.71 -7.42 0.47
N ARG A 161 14.45 -8.00 -0.71
CA ARG A 161 13.78 -7.34 -1.82
C ARG A 161 12.66 -8.21 -2.38
N PHE A 162 11.51 -7.58 -2.62
CA PHE A 162 10.41 -8.15 -3.39
C PHE A 162 10.46 -7.56 -4.80
N ILE A 163 10.75 -8.38 -5.80
CA ILE A 163 11.20 -7.95 -7.12
C ILE A 163 10.17 -8.35 -8.17
N ASN A 164 9.77 -7.42 -9.02
CA ASN A 164 9.06 -7.69 -10.26
C ASN A 164 10.09 -7.98 -11.36
N ARG A 165 10.16 -9.24 -11.80
CA ARG A 165 11.12 -9.71 -12.81
C ARG A 165 10.94 -9.02 -14.17
N LYS A 166 9.71 -8.65 -14.52
CA LYS A 166 9.38 -8.07 -15.84
C LYS A 166 9.94 -6.65 -15.96
N ASP A 167 9.69 -5.84 -14.94
CA ASP A 167 10.01 -4.40 -14.97
C ASP A 167 11.33 -4.08 -14.26
N SER A 168 11.97 -5.08 -13.65
CA SER A 168 13.19 -4.93 -12.81
C SER A 168 13.02 -3.93 -11.64
N ILE A 169 11.78 -3.71 -11.23
CA ILE A 169 11.41 -2.88 -10.07
C ILE A 169 11.40 -3.73 -8.81
N HIS A 170 11.75 -3.12 -7.68
CA HIS A 170 11.77 -3.79 -6.40
C HIS A 170 11.22 -2.94 -5.27
N LEU A 171 10.73 -3.60 -4.24
CA LEU A 171 10.51 -3.02 -2.91
C LEU A 171 11.68 -3.43 -2.02
N ASN A 172 12.28 -2.48 -1.31
CA ASN A 172 13.24 -2.76 -0.27
C ASN A 172 12.50 -3.05 1.04
N ILE A 173 12.94 -4.09 1.75
CA ILE A 173 12.41 -4.45 3.06
C ILE A 173 13.53 -4.30 4.07
N TRP A 174 13.36 -3.32 4.95
CA TRP A 174 14.33 -2.89 5.93
C TRP A 174 13.99 -3.46 7.31
N PRO A 175 14.99 -3.82 8.13
CA PRO A 175 14.76 -4.22 9.50
C PRO A 175 14.52 -3.01 10.41
N MET A 176 13.56 -3.17 11.33
CA MET A 176 13.37 -2.32 12.50
C MET A 176 13.74 -3.10 13.77
N TYR A 177 14.61 -2.54 14.59
CA TYR A 177 15.04 -3.16 15.85
C TYR A 177 14.29 -2.53 17.03
N ASP A 178 14.02 -3.30 18.08
CA ASP A 178 13.45 -2.82 19.34
C ASP A 178 14.53 -2.49 20.39
N TYR A 179 15.77 -2.30 19.92
CA TYR A 179 16.92 -1.91 20.71
C TYR A 179 17.90 -1.09 19.84
N HIS A 180 18.72 -0.27 20.48
CA HIS A 180 19.83 0.43 19.84
C HIS A 180 21.11 -0.42 19.94
N PRO A 181 21.78 -0.78 18.82
CA PRO A 181 22.95 -1.68 18.86
C PRO A 181 24.14 -1.16 19.68
N ASP A 182 24.40 0.14 19.62
CA ASP A 182 25.50 0.77 20.38
C ASP A 182 25.19 1.03 21.87
N GLN A 183 23.94 0.87 22.31
CA GLN A 183 23.57 1.11 23.70
C GLN A 183 23.55 -0.21 24.45
N THR A 184 24.43 -0.34 25.45
CA THR A 184 24.30 -1.42 26.45
C THR A 184 22.94 -1.30 27.10
N ARG A 185 22.03 -2.26 26.86
CA ARG A 185 20.67 -2.40 27.39
C ARG A 185 20.46 -1.54 28.65
N MET A 186 20.00 -0.30 28.48
CA MET A 186 19.83 0.61 29.61
C MET A 186 18.76 0.00 30.52
N LYS A 187 19.17 -0.34 31.75
CA LYS A 187 18.38 -1.22 32.61
C LYS A 187 17.16 -0.56 33.25
N ASN A 188 17.01 0.77 33.21
CA ASN A 188 15.99 1.44 34.01
C ASN A 188 15.31 2.57 33.23
N ASN A 189 14.02 2.38 32.91
CA ASN A 189 13.01 3.41 32.58
C ASN A 189 13.11 4.20 31.25
N SER A 190 13.89 3.78 30.26
CA SER A 190 13.77 4.39 28.93
C SER A 190 12.48 3.93 28.25
N GLU A 191 11.70 4.88 27.74
CA GLU A 191 10.57 4.62 26.84
C GLU A 191 10.93 3.56 25.80
N ALA A 192 9.99 2.70 25.40
CA ALA A 192 10.26 1.68 24.40
C ALA A 192 10.64 2.39 23.09
N MET A 193 11.86 2.16 22.60
CA MET A 193 12.36 2.75 21.36
C MET A 193 12.37 1.71 20.24
N LEU A 194 12.25 2.22 19.02
CA LEU A 194 12.53 1.48 17.80
C LEU A 194 13.71 2.13 17.09
N THR A 195 14.62 1.33 16.54
CA THR A 195 15.87 1.79 15.95
C THR A 195 16.05 1.22 14.54
N GLN A 196 16.44 2.09 13.62
CA GLN A 196 16.74 1.75 12.22
C GLN A 196 17.89 2.62 11.70
N TYR A 197 18.40 2.31 10.50
CA TYR A 197 19.31 3.22 9.79
C TYR A 197 18.56 4.41 9.17
N ASP A 198 19.17 5.58 9.22
CA ASP A 198 18.79 6.74 8.41
C ASP A 198 19.41 6.66 7.00
N LYS A 199 19.16 7.68 6.18
CA LYS A 199 19.70 7.80 4.82
C LYS A 199 21.24 7.93 4.74
N ASN A 200 21.91 8.17 5.87
CA ASN A 200 23.36 8.32 5.97
C ASN A 200 23.99 7.14 6.70
N SER A 201 23.28 6.01 6.81
CA SER A 201 23.76 4.81 7.50
C SER A 201 24.05 5.04 8.99
N LYS A 202 23.35 6.00 9.63
CA LYS A 202 23.44 6.24 11.07
C LYS A 202 22.23 5.66 11.79
N TRP A 203 22.45 5.14 12.98
CA TRP A 203 21.36 4.70 13.84
C TRP A 203 20.46 5.88 14.21
N LYS A 204 19.16 5.69 14.01
CA LYS A 204 18.12 6.63 14.41
C LYS A 204 17.10 5.88 15.24
N SER A 205 16.88 6.36 16.46
CA SER A 205 15.86 5.81 17.36
C SER A 205 14.66 6.74 17.46
N THR A 206 13.48 6.14 17.54
CA THR A 206 12.19 6.83 17.70
C THR A 206 11.36 6.14 18.78
N PRO A 207 10.53 6.88 19.51
CA PRO A 207 9.58 6.27 20.44
C PRO A 207 8.65 5.28 19.72
N LYS A 208 8.41 4.12 20.33
CA LYS A 208 7.64 3.01 19.75
C LYS A 208 6.21 3.42 19.43
N GLU A 209 5.62 4.31 20.23
CA GLU A 209 4.26 4.83 20.03
C GLU A 209 4.13 5.75 18.82
N TRP A 210 5.24 6.20 18.21
CA TRP A 210 5.17 6.88 16.91
C TRP A 210 4.90 5.90 15.77
N THR A 211 5.25 4.63 15.97
CA THR A 211 4.99 3.57 15.00
C THR A 211 3.73 2.80 15.33
N PHE A 212 3.55 2.37 16.58
CA PHE A 212 2.46 1.49 16.99
C PHE A 212 1.37 2.21 17.79
N PRO A 213 0.08 1.80 17.65
CA PRO A 213 -0.42 0.74 16.77
C PRO A 213 -0.31 1.11 15.29
N LEU A 214 -0.12 0.11 14.42
CA LEU A 214 -0.17 0.35 12.98
C LEU A 214 -1.63 0.55 12.56
N GLU A 215 -1.85 1.46 11.62
CA GLU A 215 -3.18 1.73 11.06
C GLU A 215 -3.23 1.41 9.58
N LYS A 216 -4.43 1.07 9.09
CA LYS A 216 -4.64 0.89 7.66
C LYS A 216 -4.84 2.26 7.01
N CYS A 217 -4.06 2.54 5.99
CA CYS A 217 -4.10 3.79 5.23
C CYS A 217 -4.18 3.51 3.72
N LEU A 218 -4.62 4.50 2.95
CA LEU A 218 -4.59 4.44 1.48
C LEU A 218 -3.34 5.16 0.98
N PHE A 219 -2.53 4.45 0.20
CA PHE A 219 -1.34 4.98 -0.47
C PHE A 219 -1.46 4.72 -1.97
N SER A 220 -1.66 5.77 -2.76
CA SER A 220 -1.95 5.66 -4.21
C SER A 220 -3.09 4.67 -4.51
N GLY A 221 -4.16 4.70 -3.70
CA GLY A 221 -5.31 3.79 -3.81
C GLY A 221 -5.07 2.37 -3.26
N ILE A 222 -3.86 2.05 -2.79
CA ILE A 222 -3.52 0.73 -2.23
C ILE A 222 -3.62 0.77 -0.71
N LYS A 223 -4.33 -0.20 -0.12
CA LYS A 223 -4.47 -0.31 1.34
C LYS A 223 -3.20 -0.91 1.95
N VAL A 224 -2.39 -0.08 2.59
CA VAL A 224 -1.15 -0.49 3.26
C VAL A 224 -1.25 -0.31 4.78
N TRP A 225 -0.20 -0.68 5.50
CA TRP A 225 -0.03 -0.37 6.91
C TRP A 225 0.83 0.90 7.06
N CYS A 226 0.36 1.84 7.85
CA CYS A 226 1.05 3.08 8.20
C CYS A 226 1.40 3.11 9.69
N PRO A 227 2.49 3.81 10.07
CA PRO A 227 2.75 4.20 11.45
C PRO A 227 1.62 5.04 12.07
N ALA A 228 1.51 5.04 13.41
CA ALA A 228 0.55 5.87 14.15
C ALA A 228 0.80 7.39 14.00
N HIS A 229 2.06 7.81 13.89
CA HIS A 229 2.46 9.22 13.78
C HIS A 229 3.46 9.43 12.64
N PRO A 230 3.01 9.28 11.38
CA PRO A 230 3.90 9.27 10.21
C PRO A 230 4.61 10.62 10.01
N GLU A 231 3.99 11.74 10.35
CA GLU A 231 4.59 13.09 10.24
C GLU A 231 5.75 13.27 11.22
N LYS A 232 5.63 12.74 12.44
CA LYS A 232 6.72 12.80 13.44
C LYS A 232 7.93 12.00 12.97
N LEU A 233 7.70 10.82 12.39
CA LEU A 233 8.77 10.00 11.82
C LEU A 233 9.46 10.71 10.65
N VAL A 234 8.70 11.26 9.70
CA VAL A 234 9.24 12.02 8.57
C VAL A 234 10.03 13.24 9.05
N ALA A 235 9.47 14.04 9.98
CA ALA A 235 10.15 15.21 10.52
C ALA A 235 11.45 14.86 11.25
N ASN A 236 11.49 13.74 11.98
CA ASN A 236 12.66 13.30 12.72
C ASN A 236 13.78 12.73 11.83
N ILE A 237 13.44 12.07 10.72
CA ILE A 237 14.41 11.46 9.80
C ILE A 237 14.90 12.48 8.74
N TYR A 238 13.98 13.24 8.16
CA TYR A 238 14.27 14.11 7.01
C TYR A 238 14.26 15.61 7.33
N GLY A 239 13.80 15.98 8.53
CA GLY A 239 13.63 17.35 8.97
C GLY A 239 12.19 17.85 8.79
N PRO A 240 11.78 18.89 9.54
CA PRO A 240 10.38 19.35 9.57
C PRO A 240 9.87 19.85 8.22
N ILE A 241 10.77 20.38 7.36
CA ILE A 241 10.41 20.87 6.03
C ILE A 241 9.92 19.72 5.12
N SER A 242 10.45 18.50 5.30
CA SER A 242 10.12 17.34 4.46
C SER A 242 8.70 16.81 4.67
N VAL A 243 8.00 17.25 5.72
CA VAL A 243 6.57 16.95 5.90
C VAL A 243 5.72 17.60 4.80
N ASN A 244 6.12 18.79 4.32
CA ASN A 244 5.31 19.58 3.39
C ASN A 244 5.97 19.79 2.03
N ILE A 245 7.31 19.65 1.94
CA ILE A 245 8.07 20.03 0.74
C ILE A 245 8.91 18.85 0.25
N SER A 246 8.72 18.49 -1.02
CA SER A 246 9.57 17.53 -1.73
C SER A 246 10.99 18.08 -1.87
N SER A 247 11.99 17.23 -1.62
CA SER A 247 13.39 17.59 -1.89
C SER A 247 13.73 17.66 -3.37
N THR A 248 12.81 17.25 -4.24
CA THR A 248 13.01 17.11 -5.68
C THR A 248 11.87 17.77 -6.44
N GLU A 249 12.18 18.49 -7.50
CA GLU A 249 11.21 19.14 -8.39
C GLU A 249 11.53 18.87 -9.86
N CYS A 250 10.55 19.01 -10.75
CA CYS A 250 10.74 18.86 -12.19
C CYS A 250 11.13 20.20 -12.81
N ILE A 251 12.31 20.29 -13.41
CA ILE A 251 12.81 21.48 -14.10
C ILE A 251 13.21 21.06 -15.51
N ASN A 252 12.57 21.66 -16.51
CA ASN A 252 12.88 21.43 -17.93
C ASN A 252 12.90 19.94 -18.33
N GLY A 253 11.96 19.15 -17.81
CA GLY A 253 11.88 17.71 -18.11
C GLY A 253 12.95 16.88 -17.40
N SER A 254 13.52 17.35 -16.28
CA SER A 254 14.40 16.57 -15.43
C SER A 254 14.11 16.77 -13.95
N TRP A 255 14.18 15.69 -13.17
CA TRP A 255 14.05 15.74 -11.71
C TRP A 255 15.34 16.30 -11.08
N THR A 256 15.25 17.44 -10.40
CA THR A 256 16.38 18.16 -9.80
C THR A 256 16.20 18.30 -8.28
N ASN A 257 17.27 18.13 -7.51
CA ASN A 257 17.24 18.29 -6.06
C ASN A 257 17.18 19.79 -5.66
N PHE A 258 16.13 20.17 -4.94
CA PHE A 258 15.85 21.55 -4.51
C PHE A 258 16.88 22.11 -3.51
N VAL A 259 17.55 21.24 -2.75
CA VAL A 259 18.40 21.64 -1.62
C VAL A 259 19.71 22.31 -2.09
N GLU A 260 20.21 22.00 -3.28
CA GLU A 260 21.47 22.58 -3.77
C GLU A 260 21.32 24.04 -4.22
N HIS A 261 20.15 24.46 -4.71
CA HIS A 261 20.01 25.80 -5.31
C HIS A 261 19.84 26.94 -4.30
N LYS A 262 19.34 26.68 -3.09
CA LYS A 262 19.12 27.75 -2.10
C LYS A 262 20.34 28.04 -1.24
N THR A 263 21.21 27.08 -0.99
CA THR A 263 22.40 27.30 -0.15
C THR A 263 23.38 28.28 -0.83
N THR A 264 23.48 28.24 -2.16
CA THR A 264 24.33 29.16 -2.93
C THR A 264 23.78 30.58 -3.01
N LYS A 265 22.44 30.76 -2.98
CA LYS A 265 21.82 32.10 -2.98
C LYS A 265 21.68 32.72 -1.59
N LYS A 266 21.57 31.91 -0.52
CA LYS A 266 21.42 32.44 0.84
C LYS A 266 22.71 32.98 1.44
N THR A 267 23.89 32.53 1.02
CA THR A 267 25.17 33.14 1.45
C THR A 267 25.35 34.56 0.89
N THR A 268 24.70 34.89 -0.24
CA THR A 268 24.72 36.25 -0.79
C THR A 268 23.65 37.17 -0.18
N ILE A 269 22.62 36.62 0.50
CA ILE A 269 21.45 37.40 0.95
C ILE A 269 21.29 37.43 2.48
N MET A 270 21.86 36.51 3.25
CA MET A 270 21.79 36.53 4.74
C MET A 270 22.69 37.59 5.42
N ASN A 271 23.09 38.64 4.70
CA ASN A 271 23.49 39.91 5.31
C ASN A 271 22.34 40.92 5.42
N ASN A 272 21.12 40.59 5.00
CA ASN A 272 19.98 41.50 5.14
C ASN A 272 18.67 40.76 5.39
N GLN A 273 18.04 41.13 6.50
CA GLN A 273 16.61 41.03 6.83
C GLN A 273 16.16 39.94 7.81
N ASN A 274 15.69 40.46 8.94
CA ASN A 274 14.96 39.83 10.03
C ASN A 274 13.52 39.47 9.66
N MET A 275 13.10 38.33 10.21
CA MET A 275 11.78 37.91 10.69
C MET A 275 10.51 38.72 10.32
N SER A 276 9.52 38.00 9.79
CA SER A 276 8.13 38.05 10.28
C SER A 276 7.38 36.76 9.88
N THR A 277 6.63 36.19 10.82
CA THR A 277 5.92 34.91 10.70
C THR A 277 4.42 35.16 10.77
N THR A 278 3.66 34.79 9.74
CA THR A 278 2.19 34.90 9.73
C THR A 278 1.55 33.52 9.57
N GLN A 279 0.58 33.24 10.44
CA GLN A 279 -0.24 32.01 10.53
C GLN A 279 -1.17 31.80 9.32
N MET A 280 -1.41 30.53 8.96
CA MET A 280 -2.46 30.10 8.03
C MET A 280 -3.65 29.48 8.78
N THR A 281 -4.86 29.87 8.41
CA THR A 281 -6.16 29.39 8.90
C THR A 281 -6.74 28.25 8.06
N LYS A 282 -7.45 27.33 8.72
CA LYS A 282 -8.16 26.16 8.16
C LYS A 282 -9.39 26.56 7.32
N ALA A 283 -9.63 25.83 6.24
CA ALA A 283 -10.84 25.91 5.42
C ALA A 283 -11.93 24.92 5.89
N GLN A 284 -13.18 25.36 5.76
CA GLN A 284 -14.43 24.68 6.13
C GLN A 284 -14.93 23.74 5.02
N THR A 285 -15.58 22.65 5.41
CA THR A 285 -16.26 21.70 4.52
C THR A 285 -17.75 22.02 4.47
N THR A 286 -18.31 22.17 3.26
CA THR A 286 -19.72 22.45 2.99
C THR A 286 -20.49 21.16 2.72
N ALA A 287 -21.70 21.04 3.28
CA ALA A 287 -22.62 19.92 3.10
C ALA A 287 -23.36 19.94 1.74
N ILE A 288 -23.56 18.77 1.14
CA ILE A 288 -24.21 18.52 -0.16
C ILE A 288 -25.71 18.22 0.03
N ARG A 289 -26.56 18.69 -0.91
CA ARG A 289 -28.03 18.59 -0.93
C ARG A 289 -28.51 17.31 -1.65
N LEU A 290 -29.64 16.77 -1.18
CA LEU A 290 -30.31 15.49 -1.55
C LEU A 290 -30.93 15.40 -2.98
N ASN A 291 -30.39 16.09 -4.00
CA ASN A 291 -30.82 15.91 -5.40
C ASN A 291 -29.80 15.12 -6.24
N ASP A 292 -28.71 14.66 -5.63
CA ASP A 292 -27.58 14.00 -6.32
C ASP A 292 -27.75 12.48 -6.45
N ASP A 293 -28.84 11.92 -5.94
CA ASP A 293 -28.99 10.48 -5.74
C ASP A 293 -29.23 9.69 -7.04
N ASP A 294 -29.97 10.24 -8.01
CA ASP A 294 -30.14 9.62 -9.34
C ASP A 294 -28.85 9.71 -10.17
N ASP A 295 -28.06 10.77 -10.00
CA ASP A 295 -26.76 10.95 -10.68
C ASP A 295 -25.73 9.93 -10.18
N LEU A 296 -25.80 9.53 -8.91
CA LEU A 296 -24.96 8.48 -8.35
C LEU A 296 -25.31 7.08 -8.89
N ILE A 297 -26.61 6.77 -9.09
CA ILE A 297 -27.03 5.51 -9.71
C ILE A 297 -26.54 5.44 -11.15
N GLU A 298 -26.70 6.51 -11.94
CA GLU A 298 -26.25 6.52 -13.32
C GLU A 298 -24.73 6.44 -13.43
N LYS A 299 -23.99 7.17 -12.59
CA LYS A 299 -22.52 7.04 -12.51
C LYS A 299 -22.08 5.64 -12.11
N ALA A 300 -22.78 4.98 -11.19
CA ALA A 300 -22.48 3.59 -10.84
C ALA A 300 -22.75 2.65 -12.01
N LEU A 301 -23.86 2.83 -12.73
CA LEU A 301 -24.22 2.02 -13.90
C LEU A 301 -23.23 2.13 -15.07
N GLU A 302 -22.52 3.25 -15.21
CA GLU A 302 -21.46 3.41 -16.21
C GLU A 302 -20.26 2.48 -15.98
N HIS A 303 -20.05 2.02 -14.75
CA HIS A 303 -18.91 1.21 -14.36
C HIS A 303 -19.23 -0.30 -14.29
N ILE A 304 -20.51 -0.68 -14.39
CA ILE A 304 -20.94 -2.08 -14.34
C ILE A 304 -21.00 -2.65 -15.77
N PRO A 305 -20.27 -3.73 -16.08
CA PRO A 305 -20.32 -4.37 -17.38
C PRO A 305 -21.73 -4.85 -17.74
N ILE A 306 -22.09 -4.73 -19.02
CA ILE A 306 -23.37 -5.17 -19.55
C ILE A 306 -23.13 -6.36 -20.46
N CYS A 307 -23.67 -7.53 -20.07
CA CYS A 307 -23.60 -8.74 -20.89
C CYS A 307 -24.68 -8.72 -21.99
N THR A 308 -25.86 -8.16 -21.68
CA THR A 308 -26.99 -8.03 -22.60
C THR A 308 -27.73 -6.70 -22.40
N PRO A 309 -28.41 -6.16 -23.43
CA PRO A 309 -29.21 -4.92 -23.29
C PRO A 309 -30.31 -4.98 -22.21
N LYS A 310 -30.71 -6.18 -21.78
CA LYS A 310 -31.71 -6.40 -20.73
C LYS A 310 -31.14 -6.28 -19.30
N ASP A 311 -29.83 -6.23 -19.15
CA ASP A 311 -29.17 -6.18 -17.83
C ASP A 311 -29.21 -4.78 -17.22
N ARG A 312 -29.20 -3.72 -18.04
CA ARG A 312 -29.19 -2.34 -17.55
C ARG A 312 -30.43 -1.97 -16.71
N PRO A 313 -31.67 -2.30 -17.11
CA PRO A 313 -32.83 -2.11 -16.24
C PRO A 313 -32.76 -2.93 -14.93
N ARG A 314 -32.16 -4.14 -14.96
CA ARG A 314 -32.02 -4.99 -13.77
C ARG A 314 -30.98 -4.44 -12.80
N GLN A 315 -29.83 -4.01 -13.31
CA GLN A 315 -28.77 -3.36 -12.52
C GLN A 315 -29.28 -2.07 -11.88
N ARG A 316 -30.02 -1.24 -12.64
CA ARG A 316 -30.65 -0.01 -12.12
C ARG A 316 -31.60 -0.34 -10.97
N ASN A 317 -32.52 -1.28 -11.17
CA ASN A 317 -33.48 -1.69 -10.13
C ASN A 317 -32.76 -2.22 -8.86
N LEU A 318 -31.68 -2.99 -9.03
CA LEU A 318 -30.90 -3.51 -7.90
C LEU A 318 -30.22 -2.39 -7.10
N LEU A 319 -29.60 -1.42 -7.79
CA LEU A 319 -28.97 -0.26 -7.17
C LEU A 319 -30.00 0.63 -6.46
N THR A 320 -31.15 0.90 -7.08
CA THR A 320 -32.25 1.64 -6.46
C THR A 320 -32.76 0.93 -5.21
N MET A 321 -32.92 -0.40 -5.24
CA MET A 321 -33.32 -1.18 -4.06
C MET A 321 -32.27 -1.14 -2.94
N LEU A 322 -31.00 -1.27 -3.28
CA LEU A 322 -29.90 -1.22 -2.32
C LEU A 322 -29.80 0.15 -1.65
N GLN A 323 -29.95 1.22 -2.41
CA GLN A 323 -29.96 2.60 -1.90
C GLN A 323 -31.16 2.86 -0.98
N ALA A 324 -32.38 2.47 -1.41
CA ALA A 324 -33.58 2.58 -0.58
C ALA A 324 -33.44 1.80 0.74
N TRP A 325 -32.85 0.60 0.69
CA TRP A 325 -32.63 -0.21 1.88
C TRP A 325 -31.54 0.36 2.79
N SER A 326 -30.44 0.90 2.23
CA SER A 326 -29.40 1.59 3.00
C SER A 326 -29.97 2.77 3.77
N HIS A 327 -30.79 3.60 3.10
CA HIS A 327 -31.44 4.75 3.74
C HIS A 327 -32.37 4.31 4.88
N LEU A 328 -33.17 3.27 4.66
CA LEU A 328 -34.05 2.71 5.69
C LEU A 328 -33.26 2.14 6.88
N ALA A 329 -32.17 1.42 6.61
CA ALA A 329 -31.31 0.85 7.65
C ALA A 329 -30.64 1.94 8.50
N GLU A 330 -30.17 3.02 7.88
CA GLU A 330 -29.62 4.18 8.57
C GLU A 330 -30.67 4.90 9.42
N GLN A 331 -31.86 5.17 8.85
CA GLN A 331 -32.97 5.83 9.54
C GLN A 331 -33.40 5.06 10.81
N HIS A 332 -33.37 3.73 10.75
CA HIS A 332 -33.81 2.86 11.84
C HIS A 332 -32.66 2.26 12.67
N ARG A 333 -31.40 2.65 12.41
CA ARG A 333 -30.19 2.11 13.06
C ARG A 333 -30.11 0.57 13.00
N ILE A 334 -30.55 -0.01 11.90
CA ILE A 334 -30.51 -1.46 11.68
C ILE A 334 -29.07 -1.81 11.26
N PRO A 335 -28.34 -2.66 12.00
CA PRO A 335 -27.04 -3.12 11.57
C PRO A 335 -27.18 -3.94 10.29
N TYR A 336 -26.37 -3.62 9.29
CA TYR A 336 -26.32 -4.39 8.07
C TYR A 336 -24.89 -4.65 7.62
N TRP A 337 -24.75 -5.72 6.84
CA TRP A 337 -23.56 -6.01 6.07
C TRP A 337 -23.99 -6.33 4.65
N ILE A 338 -23.27 -5.78 3.68
CA ILE A 338 -23.41 -6.17 2.30
C ILE A 338 -22.77 -7.56 2.17
N SER A 339 -23.49 -8.52 1.59
CA SER A 339 -22.93 -9.86 1.39
C SER A 339 -21.74 -9.78 0.42
N TYR A 340 -20.77 -10.68 0.56
CA TYR A 340 -19.56 -10.68 -0.28
C TYR A 340 -19.88 -10.64 -1.79
N GLY A 341 -20.94 -11.33 -2.22
CA GLY A 341 -21.38 -11.32 -3.62
C GLY A 341 -21.87 -9.95 -4.12
N THR A 342 -22.38 -9.10 -3.22
CA THR A 342 -22.85 -7.73 -3.52
C THR A 342 -21.74 -6.68 -3.35
N LEU A 343 -20.67 -7.00 -2.61
CA LEU A 343 -19.47 -6.16 -2.48
C LEU A 343 -18.51 -6.31 -3.67
N VAL A 344 -18.59 -7.43 -4.38
CA VAL A 344 -17.71 -7.79 -5.51
C VAL A 344 -18.30 -7.39 -6.86
N GLY A 345 -19.62 -7.26 -6.96
CA GLY A 345 -20.32 -6.74 -8.15
C GLY A 345 -20.42 -5.23 -8.07
#